data_AF-A0A7X7V6U8-F1
#
_entry.id   AF-A0A7X7V6U8-F1
#
_cell.length_a   1.000
_cell.length_b   1.000
_cell.length_c   1.000
_cell.angle_alpha   90.00
_cell.angle_beta   90.00
_cell.angle_gamma   90.00
#
_symmetry.space_group_name_H-M   'P 1'
#
loop_
_entity.id
_entity.type
_entity.pdbx_description
1 polymer ?
#
loop_
_entity_poly.entity_id
_entity_poly.type
_entity_poly.pdbx_seq_one_letter_code
_entity_poly.pdbx_strand_id
1 'polypeptide(L)'
;MDGRLLLQVSHQRLAALDGEPASCDSLRVLAWSLGLRGCRPAEIADFTGVDALSIRTLMAGGPIWCSRLQLIRAEAACEAWGVDPNRVLWANTASARLSA
;
A
#
# COMPACT_ATOMS: atom_id res chain seq x y z
N MET A 1 -3.98 -30.67 -12.25
CA MET A 1 -3.93 -29.23 -12.60
C MET A 1 -2.48 -28.87 -12.91
N ASP A 2 -2.22 -28.24 -14.06
CA ASP A 2 -0.85 -27.80 -14.43
C ASP A 2 -0.48 -26.52 -13.67
N GLY A 3 0.58 -26.57 -12.88
CA GLY A 3 1.07 -25.44 -12.09
C GLY A 3 1.50 -24.24 -12.94
N ARG A 4 1.87 -24.43 -14.21
CA ARG A 4 2.23 -23.33 -15.13
C ARG A 4 1.04 -22.45 -15.47
N LEU A 5 -0.13 -23.04 -15.67
CA LEU A 5 -1.38 -22.31 -15.92
C LEU A 5 -1.77 -21.49 -14.69
N LEU A 6 -1.64 -22.06 -13.49
CA LEU A 6 -1.90 -21.34 -12.24
C LEU A 6 -0.96 -20.14 -12.06
N LEU A 7 0.35 -20.31 -12.30
CA LEU A 7 1.33 -19.21 -12.25
C LEU A 7 1.04 -18.10 -13.27
N GLN A 8 0.64 -18.45 -14.49
CA GLN A 8 0.24 -17.47 -15.51
C GLN A 8 -0.98 -16.67 -15.08
N VAL A 9 -2.01 -17.33 -14.54
CA VAL A 9 -3.20 -16.67 -13.99
C VAL A 9 -2.81 -15.75 -12.82
N SER A 10 -1.88 -16.17 -11.96
CA SER A 10 -1.34 -15.32 -10.89
C SER A 10 -0.63 -14.09 -11.45
N HIS A 11 0.21 -14.23 -12.46
CA HIS A 11 0.93 -13.11 -13.09
C HIS A 11 -0.02 -12.13 -13.77
N GLN A 12 -1.02 -12.62 -14.50
CA GLN A 12 -2.05 -11.79 -15.12
C GLN A 12 -2.85 -11.01 -14.06
N ARG A 13 -3.20 -11.65 -12.95
CA ARG A 13 -3.91 -11.00 -11.85
C ARG A 13 -3.06 -9.93 -11.17
N LEU A 14 -1.77 -10.19 -10.94
CA LEU A 14 -0.84 -9.19 -10.41
C LEU A 14 -0.73 -7.99 -11.35
N ALA A 15 -0.59 -8.22 -12.65
CA ALA A 15 -0.54 -7.16 -13.65
C ALA A 15 -1.84 -6.33 -13.69
N ALA A 16 -3.00 -7.00 -13.59
CA ALA A 16 -4.28 -6.32 -13.52
C ALA A 16 -4.40 -5.41 -12.28
N LEU A 17 -4.01 -5.92 -11.10
CA LEU A 17 -4.02 -5.15 -9.85
C LEU A 17 -3.04 -3.97 -9.87
N ASP A 18 -1.95 -4.07 -10.63
CA ASP A 18 -0.98 -2.97 -10.76
C ASP A 18 -1.49 -1.83 -11.66
N GLY A 19 -2.40 -2.13 -12.58
CA GLY A 19 -3.10 -1.15 -13.40
C GLY A 19 -4.38 -0.59 -12.78
N GLU A 20 -4.93 -1.24 -11.75
CA GLU A 20 -6.18 -0.81 -11.10
C GLU A 20 -5.93 0.36 -10.13
N PRO A 21 -6.59 1.52 -10.29
CA PRO A 21 -6.38 2.67 -9.41
C PRO A 21 -6.83 2.40 -7.96
N ALA A 22 -6.09 2.95 -7.00
CA ALA A 22 -6.42 2.91 -5.58
C ALA A 22 -6.28 4.29 -4.92
N SER A 23 -6.80 4.42 -3.69
CA SER A 23 -6.66 5.65 -2.90
C SER A 23 -5.22 5.86 -2.43
N CYS A 24 -4.61 6.96 -2.85
CA CYS A 24 -3.32 7.38 -2.33
C CYS A 24 -3.37 7.79 -0.86
N ASP A 25 -4.51 8.25 -0.35
CA ASP A 25 -4.65 8.55 1.07
C ASP A 25 -4.56 7.26 1.90
N SER A 26 -5.19 6.18 1.44
CA SER A 26 -5.09 4.87 2.09
C SER A 26 -3.65 4.38 2.12
N LEU A 27 -2.96 4.42 0.98
CA LEU A 27 -1.56 4.01 0.89
C LEU A 27 -0.65 4.88 1.77
N ARG A 28 -0.90 6.20 1.83
CA ARG A 28 -0.15 7.14 2.67
C ARG A 28 -0.25 6.79 4.14
N VAL A 29 -1.45 6.55 4.66
CA VAL A 29 -1.63 6.27 6.10
C VAL A 29 -1.01 4.92 6.48
N LEU A 30 -1.08 3.92 5.60
CA LEU A 30 -0.38 2.65 5.84
C LEU A 30 1.14 2.82 5.83
N ALA A 31 1.69 3.59 4.87
CA ALA A 31 3.12 3.93 4.82
C ALA A 31 3.58 4.70 6.07
N TRP A 32 2.79 5.67 6.56
CA TRP A 32 3.05 6.34 7.84
C TRP A 32 3.01 5.38 9.02
N SER A 33 2.05 4.47 9.07
CA SER A 33 1.94 3.48 10.14
C SER A 33 3.18 2.57 10.17
N LEU A 34 3.70 2.15 9.02
CA LEU A 34 4.97 1.42 8.91
C LEU A 34 6.16 2.27 9.40
N GLY A 35 6.22 3.54 9.00
CA GLY A 35 7.25 4.47 9.45
C GLY A 35 7.27 4.65 10.98
N LEU A 36 6.09 4.75 11.60
CA LEU A 36 5.94 4.82 13.07
C LEU A 36 6.37 3.53 13.79
N ARG A 37 6.37 2.39 13.09
CA ARG A 37 6.91 1.11 13.59
C ARG A 37 8.42 0.97 13.37
N GLY A 38 9.07 1.97 12.78
CA GLY A 38 10.51 2.01 12.57
C GLY A 38 10.97 1.56 11.18
N CYS A 39 10.05 1.29 10.24
CA CYS A 39 10.42 0.99 8.86
C CYS A 39 11.06 2.23 8.21
N ARG A 40 12.20 2.03 7.55
CA ARG A 40 12.84 3.08 6.75
C ARG A 40 12.07 3.29 5.45
N PRO A 41 12.11 4.49 4.84
CA PRO A 41 11.45 4.75 3.56
C PRO A 41 11.84 3.78 2.43
N ALA A 42 13.08 3.28 2.44
CA ALA A 42 13.53 2.26 1.47
C ALA A 42 12.85 0.90 1.68
N GLU A 43 12.64 0.47 2.92
CA GLU A 43 11.94 -0.78 3.23
C GLU A 43 10.46 -0.68 2.85
N ILE A 44 9.83 0.47 3.13
CA ILE A 44 8.44 0.74 2.72
C ILE A 44 8.31 0.70 1.19
N ALA A 45 9.27 1.28 0.47
CA ALA A 45 9.35 1.22 -0.98
C ALA A 45 9.42 -0.22 -1.50
N ASP A 46 10.29 -1.04 -0.93
CA ASP A 46 10.44 -2.45 -1.30
C ASP A 46 9.16 -3.25 -1.03
N PHE A 47 8.53 -3.05 0.13
CA PHE A 47 7.29 -3.75 0.48
C PHE A 47 6.16 -3.41 -0.48
N THR A 48 5.96 -2.12 -0.75
CA THR A 48 4.85 -1.61 -1.57
C THR A 48 5.09 -1.78 -3.07
N GLY A 49 6.33 -1.95 -3.50
CA GLY A 49 6.72 -1.92 -4.91
C GLY A 49 6.58 -0.52 -5.53
N VAL A 50 6.77 0.52 -4.71
CA VAL A 50 6.82 1.93 -5.11
C VAL A 50 8.26 2.38 -4.93
N ASP A 51 8.81 3.18 -5.84
CA ASP A 51 10.18 3.65 -5.68
C ASP A 51 10.33 4.58 -4.45
N ALA A 52 11.55 4.62 -3.90
CA ALA A 52 11.82 5.35 -2.66
C ALA A 52 11.56 6.86 -2.75
N LEU A 53 11.68 7.47 -3.93
CA LEU A 53 11.37 8.90 -4.11
C LEU A 53 9.86 9.10 -4.05
N SER A 54 9.09 8.28 -4.76
CA SER A 54 7.62 8.31 -4.75
C SER A 54 7.04 8.03 -3.36
N ILE A 55 7.62 7.11 -2.58
CA ILE A 55 7.23 6.91 -1.18
C ILE A 55 7.44 8.17 -0.34
N ARG A 56 8.57 8.85 -0.47
CA ARG A 56 8.83 10.10 0.24
C ARG A 56 7.84 11.19 -0.18
N THR A 57 7.59 11.33 -1.48
CA THR A 57 6.59 12.25 -2.04
C THR A 57 5.21 11.97 -1.47
N LEU A 58 4.76 10.70 -1.49
CA LEU A 58 3.49 10.26 -0.94
C LEU A 58 3.36 10.63 0.54
N MET A 59 4.36 10.27 1.35
CA MET A 59 4.38 10.52 2.80
C MET A 59 4.46 12.01 3.15
N ALA A 60 4.96 12.86 2.24
CA ALA A 60 4.94 14.31 2.36
C ALA A 60 3.63 14.96 1.88
N GLY A 61 2.65 14.17 1.42
CA GLY A 61 1.37 14.65 0.89
C GLY A 61 1.39 14.99 -0.60
N GLY A 62 2.48 14.71 -1.31
CA GLY A 62 2.60 14.94 -2.74
C GLY A 62 1.81 13.93 -3.59
N PRO A 63 1.51 14.29 -4.85
CA PRO A 63 0.78 13.43 -5.76
C PRO A 63 1.67 12.31 -6.32
N ILE A 64 1.14 11.09 -6.32
CA ILE A 64 1.72 9.93 -7.03
C ILE A 64 0.58 9.10 -7.64
N TRP A 65 0.92 8.14 -8.50
CA TRP A 65 -0.02 7.08 -8.89
C TRP A 65 -0.04 5.99 -7.82
N CYS A 66 -1.24 5.54 -7.44
CA CYS A 66 -1.43 4.45 -6.48
C CYS A 66 -2.26 3.34 -7.11
N SER A 67 -1.74 2.11 -7.08
CA SER A 67 -2.42 0.92 -7.61
C SER A 67 -2.99 0.03 -6.51
N ARG A 68 -3.97 -0.81 -6.87
CA ARG A 68 -4.57 -1.79 -5.95
C ARG A 68 -3.52 -2.78 -5.46
N LEU A 69 -2.56 -3.17 -6.30
CA LEU A 69 -1.45 -4.03 -5.91
C LEU A 69 -0.56 -3.39 -4.84
N GLN A 70 -0.20 -2.12 -5.00
CA GLN A 70 0.60 -1.39 -4.01
C GLN A 70 -0.13 -1.31 -2.66
N LEU A 71 -1.44 -1.08 -2.69
CA LEU A 71 -2.27 -1.04 -1.48
C LEU A 71 -2.32 -2.40 -0.77
N ILE A 72 -2.57 -3.50 -1.50
CA ILE A 72 -2.57 -4.86 -0.94
C ILE A 72 -1.21 -5.20 -0.32
N ARG A 73 -0.12 -4.81 -1.00
CA ARG A 73 1.25 -4.98 -0.48
C ARG A 73 1.49 -4.19 0.80
N ALA A 74 1.04 -2.94 0.87
CA ALA A 74 1.09 -2.14 2.09
C ALA A 74 0.29 -2.75 3.24
N GLU A 75 -0.92 -3.25 2.97
CA GLU A 75 -1.75 -3.95 3.96
C GLU A 75 -1.01 -5.17 4.53
N ALA A 76 -0.47 -6.03 3.66
CA ALA A 76 0.30 -7.21 4.06
C ALA A 76 1.58 -6.83 4.86
N ALA A 77 2.26 -5.75 4.47
CA ALA A 77 3.40 -5.24 5.21
C ALA A 77 2.98 -4.75 6.61
N CYS A 78 1.87 -4.02 6.72
CA CYS A 78 1.33 -3.61 8.02
C CYS A 78 1.08 -4.83 8.92
N GLU A 79 0.42 -5.87 8.42
CA GLU A 79 0.16 -7.10 9.17
C GLU A 79 1.46 -7.75 9.65
N ALA A 80 2.46 -7.87 8.77
CA ALA A 80 3.77 -8.43 9.11
C ALA A 80 4.51 -7.63 10.20
N TRP A 81 4.24 -6.32 10.30
CA TRP A 81 4.81 -5.42 11.32
C TRP A 81 3.93 -5.25 12.56
N GLY A 82 2.88 -6.06 12.69
CA GLY A 82 1.96 -6.06 13.82
C GLY A 82 1.01 -4.87 13.84
N VAL A 83 0.71 -4.29 12.68
CA VAL A 83 -0.26 -3.21 12.48
C VAL A 83 -1.49 -3.78 11.80
N ASP A 84 -2.67 -3.58 12.38
CA ASP A 84 -3.94 -3.94 11.74
C ASP A 84 -4.29 -2.88 10.66
N PRO A 85 -4.22 -3.21 9.36
CA PRO A 85 -4.46 -2.26 8.29
C PRO A 85 -5.92 -1.77 8.28
N ASN A 86 -6.89 -2.61 8.64
CA ASN A 86 -8.31 -2.24 8.64
C ASN A 86 -8.58 -1.16 9.69
N ARG A 87 -7.97 -1.30 10.87
CA ARG A 87 -8.07 -0.30 11.94
C ARG A 87 -7.47 1.04 11.52
N VAL A 88 -6.32 1.02 10.87
CA VAL A 88 -5.63 2.23 10.36
C VAL A 88 -6.49 2.95 9.31
N LEU A 89 -6.98 2.21 8.32
CA LEU A 89 -7.79 2.76 7.24
C LEU A 89 -9.12 3.31 7.76
N TRP A 90 -9.77 2.61 8.68
CA TRP A 90 -11.01 3.07 9.30
C TRP A 90 -10.81 4.38 10.06
N ALA A 91 -9.77 4.47 10.89
CA ALA A 91 -9.45 5.69 11.64
C ALA A 91 -9.23 6.90 10.72
N ASN A 92 -8.56 6.69 9.58
CA ASN A 92 -8.38 7.74 8.57
C ASN A 92 -9.72 8.23 8.00
N THR A 93 -10.61 7.31 7.60
CA THR A 93 -11.93 7.70 7.07
C THR A 93 -12.83 8.37 8.10
N ALA A 94 -12.68 8.05 9.39
CA ALA A 94 -13.40 8.70 10.48
C ALA A 94 -12.87 10.13 10.71
N SER A 95 -11.55 10.31 10.70
CA SER A 95 -10.91 11.62 10.84
C SER A 95 -11.25 12.57 9.68
N ALA A 96 -11.27 12.07 8.45
CA ALA A 96 -11.67 12.84 7.28
C ALA A 96 -13.13 13.32 7.35
N ARG A 97 -14.04 12.47 7.88
CA ARG A 97 -15.46 12.82 8.07
C ARG A 97 -15.71 13.86 9.15
N LEU A 98 -14.86 13.92 10.18
CA LEU A 98 -14.98 14.88 11.28
C LEU A 98 -14.39 16.25 10.94
N SER A 99 -13.58 16.34 9.88
CA SER A 99 -12.86 17.56 9.48
C SER A 99 -13.52 18.26 8.27
N ALA A 100 -14.64 17.73 7.78
CA ALA A 100 -15.44 18.25 6.67
C ALA A 100 -16.72 18.90 7.21
#